data_AF-A0A522W2H9-F1
#
_entry.id   AF-A0A522W2H9-F1
#
_cell.length_a   1.000
_cell.length_b   1.000
_cell.length_c   1.000
_cell.angle_alpha   90.00
_cell.angle_beta   90.00
_cell.angle_gamma   90.00
#
_symmetry.space_group_name_H-M   'P 1'
#
loop_
_entity.id
_entity.type
_entity.pdbx_description
1 polymer ?
#
loop_
_entity_poly.entity_id
_entity_poly.type
_entity_poly.pdbx_seq_one_letter_code
_entity_poly.pdbx_strand_id
1 'polypeptide(L)'
;MSRQMVMAGAVALLLAVGTGVWWLSGHLPSPPGEELLPLPGDGLVTFARIQTEMNRAAAGKPALAADGAADPLEAIGAALREFLAGNTVKAAHLLDEVEAEIENRVPTDEQVAADPLLADKEEWLVSYFELLPELQSGKGVKADTYVFNRFAVVMRKVDSVLLAEILPTLKGYDLVARKSEPEPSVFDGMMLRFPCRLAASHRGLLEEAAKTMGKLGTVQTDCPAPKGREADFALLERIARDPASTLMDSGDGGGASPRDLRTTLMTVAAKGTLADVSKALAAGADPQRADARGRTALHYLLGNGAVTGGDRAKAIKLLY
;
A
#
# COMPACT_ATOMS: atom_id res chain seq x y z
N MET A 1 -29.51 -1.90 -58.43
CA MET A 1 -30.70 -1.13 -58.90
C MET A 1 -31.94 -1.78 -58.28
N SER A 2 -32.93 -0.97 -57.84
CA SER A 2 -34.20 -1.33 -57.16
C SER A 2 -34.03 -1.75 -55.68
N ARG A 3 -34.39 -1.00 -54.61
CA ARG A 3 -35.48 -0.04 -54.27
C ARG A 3 -36.90 -0.59 -54.38
N GLN A 4 -37.49 -1.03 -53.27
CA GLN A 4 -38.92 -0.85 -52.90
C GLN A 4 -39.07 -0.87 -51.35
N MET A 5 -39.51 0.24 -50.73
CA MET A 5 -40.84 0.51 -50.10
C MET A 5 -40.99 -0.17 -48.72
N VAL A 6 -40.96 0.49 -47.54
CA VAL A 6 -41.79 1.57 -46.93
C VAL A 6 -43.30 1.29 -46.89
N MET A 7 -43.83 1.05 -45.67
CA MET A 7 -45.15 1.45 -45.10
C MET A 7 -45.10 1.14 -43.58
N ALA A 8 -45.10 2.12 -42.68
CA ALA A 8 -46.26 2.83 -42.07
C ALA A 8 -47.20 1.85 -41.32
N GLY A 9 -47.30 1.86 -39.98
CA GLY A 9 -48.01 2.81 -39.09
C GLY A 9 -48.92 1.92 -38.20
N ALA A 10 -49.03 2.02 -36.86
CA ALA A 10 -49.39 3.08 -35.93
C ALA A 10 -50.65 2.64 -35.13
N VAL A 11 -50.72 3.02 -33.84
CA VAL A 11 -51.92 3.04 -32.94
C VAL A 11 -52.33 1.65 -32.39
N ALA A 12 -52.66 1.38 -31.12
CA ALA A 12 -53.20 2.10 -29.95
C ALA A 12 -52.64 1.41 -28.66
N LEU A 13 -52.82 1.82 -27.40
CA LEU A 13 -53.94 2.47 -26.71
C LEU A 13 -53.41 2.97 -25.33
N LEU A 14 -53.79 4.19 -24.95
CA LEU A 14 -53.69 4.75 -23.60
C LEU A 14 -54.72 4.09 -22.66
N LEU A 15 -54.43 4.03 -21.36
CA LEU A 15 -55.19 4.68 -20.28
C LEU A 15 -54.78 4.11 -18.90
N ALA A 16 -54.30 4.97 -18.01
CA ALA A 16 -54.82 5.09 -16.64
C ALA A 16 -54.12 6.27 -15.93
N VAL A 17 -54.92 7.31 -15.65
CA VAL A 17 -54.57 8.44 -14.80
C VAL A 17 -54.98 8.09 -13.37
N GLY A 18 -54.10 8.31 -12.40
CA GLY A 18 -54.37 8.16 -10.97
C GLY A 18 -53.61 9.19 -10.15
N THR A 19 -54.26 10.34 -9.94
CA THR A 19 -54.22 11.26 -8.77
C THR A 19 -53.00 11.25 -7.84
N GLY A 20 -52.36 12.41 -7.72
CA GLY A 20 -51.20 12.64 -6.87
C GLY A 20 -51.45 12.77 -5.36
N VAL A 21 -50.35 12.69 -4.62
CA VAL A 21 -50.20 13.17 -3.24
C VAL A 21 -48.79 13.77 -3.11
N TRP A 22 -48.73 14.94 -2.49
CA TRP A 22 -47.54 15.70 -2.13
C TRP A 22 -46.62 14.92 -1.16
N TRP A 23 -45.31 14.95 -1.39
CA TRP A 23 -44.27 15.02 -0.34
C TRP A 23 -42.95 15.45 -0.98
N LEU A 24 -42.60 16.74 -0.86
CA LEU A 24 -41.27 17.27 -1.13
C LEU A 24 -40.54 17.39 0.20
N SER A 25 -39.85 16.33 0.60
CA SER A 25 -38.70 16.32 1.52
C SER A 25 -38.19 14.88 1.66
N GLY A 26 -36.91 14.67 1.34
CA GLY A 26 -36.21 13.45 1.71
C GLY A 26 -35.55 12.72 0.54
N HIS A 27 -34.23 12.83 0.50
CA HIS A 27 -33.30 11.87 -0.12
C HIS A 27 -33.18 11.95 -1.64
N LEU A 28 -32.41 12.93 -2.09
CA LEU A 28 -31.51 12.65 -3.20
C LEU A 28 -30.68 11.42 -2.80
N PRO A 29 -30.63 10.34 -3.60
CA PRO A 29 -29.65 9.30 -3.39
C PRO A 29 -28.28 9.94 -3.56
N SER A 30 -27.46 9.88 -2.52
CA SER A 30 -26.02 10.05 -2.67
C SER A 30 -25.56 9.14 -3.82
N PRO A 31 -24.72 9.61 -4.76
CA PRO A 31 -24.06 8.67 -5.65
C PRO A 31 -23.33 7.66 -4.75
N PRO A 32 -23.33 6.36 -5.08
CA PRO A 32 -22.60 5.40 -4.29
C PRO A 32 -21.14 5.82 -4.36
N GLY A 33 -20.64 6.35 -3.24
CA GLY A 33 -19.28 6.05 -2.86
C GLY A 33 -19.25 4.54 -2.72
N GLU A 34 -18.91 3.85 -3.81
CA GLU A 34 -18.30 2.54 -3.71
C GLU A 34 -16.92 2.75 -3.07
N GLU A 35 -16.96 3.08 -1.79
CA GLU A 35 -15.98 2.54 -0.88
C GLU A 35 -16.26 1.05 -0.93
N LEU A 36 -15.52 0.34 -1.79
CA LEU A 36 -15.52 -1.11 -1.87
C LEU A 36 -15.31 -1.59 -0.43
N LEU A 37 -16.40 -1.99 0.22
CA LEU A 37 -16.33 -2.65 1.52
C LEU A 37 -15.51 -3.92 1.26
N PRO A 38 -14.31 -4.01 1.82
CA PRO A 38 -13.41 -5.09 1.47
C PRO A 38 -14.01 -6.42 1.94
N LEU A 39 -13.93 -7.42 1.07
CA LEU A 39 -14.07 -8.80 1.52
C LEU A 39 -12.83 -9.12 2.36
N PRO A 40 -13.00 -9.71 3.57
CA PRO A 40 -11.87 -10.24 4.33
C PRO A 40 -11.07 -11.23 3.47
N GLY A 41 -9.73 -11.09 3.46
CA GLY A 41 -8.84 -11.98 2.68
C GLY A 41 -8.47 -11.50 1.27
N ASP A 42 -8.77 -10.26 0.88
CA ASP A 42 -8.15 -9.66 -0.31
C ASP A 42 -6.73 -9.19 0.04
N GLY A 43 -5.71 -9.90 -0.47
CA GLY A 43 -4.32 -9.58 -0.23
C GLY A 43 -3.94 -8.13 -0.55
N LEU A 44 -4.60 -7.48 -1.54
CA LEU A 44 -4.37 -6.05 -1.84
C LEU A 44 -4.86 -5.15 -0.72
N VAL A 45 -6.00 -5.48 -0.12
CA VAL A 45 -6.57 -4.73 1.00
C VAL A 45 -5.70 -4.91 2.23
N THR A 46 -5.32 -6.16 2.56
CA THR A 46 -4.42 -6.46 3.67
C THR A 46 -3.11 -5.70 3.52
N PHE A 47 -2.52 -5.71 2.33
CA PHE A 47 -1.32 -4.94 2.02
C PHE A 47 -1.49 -3.45 2.31
N ALA A 48 -2.54 -2.83 1.76
CA ALA A 48 -2.79 -1.40 1.93
C ALA A 48 -3.05 -1.03 3.40
N ARG A 49 -3.74 -1.90 4.15
CA ARG A 49 -3.99 -1.74 5.59
C ARG A 49 -2.69 -1.81 6.39
N ILE A 50 -1.84 -2.79 6.14
CA ILE A 50 -0.52 -2.92 6.77
C ILE A 50 0.29 -1.65 6.55
N GLN A 51 0.47 -1.22 5.29
CA GLN A 51 1.27 -0.03 5.01
C GLN A 51 0.67 1.22 5.67
N THR A 52 -0.66 1.34 5.66
CA THR A 52 -1.36 2.43 6.36
C THR A 52 -1.07 2.42 7.86
N GLU A 53 -1.17 1.27 8.53
CA GLU A 53 -0.88 1.16 9.96
C GLU A 53 0.57 1.50 10.28
N MET A 54 1.52 1.04 9.46
CA MET A 54 2.93 1.37 9.62
C MET A 54 3.15 2.88 9.50
N ASN A 55 2.56 3.53 8.49
CA ASN A 55 2.67 4.98 8.29
C ASN A 55 2.03 5.76 9.45
N ARG A 56 0.87 5.32 9.93
CA ARG A 56 0.21 5.90 11.11
C ARG A 56 1.06 5.74 12.37
N ALA A 57 1.66 4.57 12.60
CA ALA A 57 2.54 4.32 13.74
C ALA A 57 3.75 5.27 13.73
N ALA A 58 4.44 5.40 12.60
CA ALA A 58 5.57 6.31 12.46
C ALA A 58 5.18 7.81 12.53
N ALA A 59 3.94 8.14 12.21
CA ALA A 59 3.38 9.48 12.39
C ALA A 59 2.86 9.75 13.81
N GLY A 60 3.00 8.79 14.74
CA GLY A 60 2.50 8.91 16.11
C GLY A 60 0.96 8.99 16.17
N LYS A 61 0.26 8.52 15.14
CA LYS A 61 -1.20 8.49 15.09
C LYS A 61 -1.73 7.22 15.77
N PRO A 62 -2.95 7.25 16.35
CA PRO A 62 -3.59 6.05 16.88
C PRO A 62 -3.69 4.95 15.83
N ALA A 63 -3.75 3.69 16.27
CA ALA A 63 -4.05 2.59 15.36
C ALA A 63 -5.42 2.80 14.68
N LEU A 64 -5.61 2.19 13.51
CA LEU A 64 -6.93 2.00 12.92
C LEU A 64 -7.85 1.32 13.94
N ALA A 65 -9.16 1.57 13.79
CA ALA A 65 -10.15 0.92 14.62
C ALA A 65 -10.02 -0.60 14.51
N ALA A 66 -10.15 -1.28 15.65
CA ALA A 66 -10.11 -2.74 15.68
C ALA A 66 -11.17 -3.29 14.73
N ASP A 67 -10.75 -4.20 13.87
CA ASP A 67 -11.60 -4.88 12.91
C ASP A 67 -11.53 -6.37 13.23
N GLY A 68 -12.67 -6.96 13.59
CA GLY A 68 -12.74 -8.40 13.90
C GLY A 68 -12.45 -9.29 12.69
N ALA A 69 -12.42 -8.72 11.49
CA ALA A 69 -12.05 -9.38 10.25
C ALA A 69 -10.64 -8.98 9.75
N ALA A 70 -9.84 -8.29 10.58
CA ALA A 70 -8.45 -7.97 10.23
C ALA A 70 -7.65 -9.25 9.99
N ASP A 71 -6.85 -9.22 8.94
CA ASP A 71 -5.94 -10.31 8.61
C ASP A 71 -4.83 -10.41 9.69
N PRO A 72 -4.47 -11.59 10.21
CA PRO A 72 -3.43 -11.71 11.23
C PRO A 72 -2.06 -11.12 10.81
N LEU A 73 -1.76 -11.08 9.51
CA LEU A 73 -0.56 -10.41 9.00
C LEU A 73 -0.55 -8.90 9.27
N GLU A 74 -1.71 -8.28 9.54
CA GLU A 74 -1.81 -6.88 9.97
C GLU A 74 -1.10 -6.59 11.30
N ALA A 75 -0.83 -7.62 12.12
CA ALA A 75 -0.09 -7.50 13.37
C ALA A 75 1.33 -6.92 13.18
N ILE A 76 1.89 -6.98 11.97
CA ILE A 76 3.17 -6.33 11.65
C ILE A 76 3.13 -4.80 11.89
N GLY A 77 2.00 -4.14 11.61
CA GLY A 77 1.81 -2.72 11.91
C GLY A 77 1.84 -2.43 13.42
N ALA A 78 1.24 -3.31 14.21
CA ALA A 78 1.28 -3.25 15.68
C ALA A 78 2.70 -3.52 16.21
N ALA A 79 3.43 -4.47 15.62
CA ALA A 79 4.82 -4.74 15.98
C ALA A 79 5.71 -3.49 15.77
N LEU A 80 5.51 -2.74 14.67
CA LEU A 80 6.27 -1.50 14.44
C LEU A 80 5.94 -0.46 15.51
N ARG A 81 4.66 -0.33 15.87
CA ARG A 81 4.22 0.61 16.91
C ARG A 81 4.87 0.31 18.26
N GLU A 82 4.90 -0.95 18.68
CA GLU A 82 5.55 -1.37 19.91
C GLU A 82 7.07 -1.13 19.86
N PHE A 83 7.69 -1.41 18.71
CA PHE A 83 9.10 -1.11 18.49
C PHE A 83 9.40 0.39 18.67
N LEU A 84 8.61 1.26 18.03
CA LEU A 84 8.76 2.72 18.13
C LEU A 84 8.47 3.26 19.53
N ALA A 85 7.67 2.53 20.33
CA ALA A 85 7.45 2.83 21.75
C ALA A 85 8.60 2.34 22.66
N GLY A 86 9.64 1.71 22.09
CA GLY A 86 10.77 1.14 22.83
C GLY A 86 10.49 -0.24 23.44
N ASN A 87 9.35 -0.85 23.12
CA ASN A 87 8.91 -2.13 23.68
C ASN A 87 9.35 -3.29 22.78
N THR A 88 10.67 -3.48 22.65
CA THR A 88 11.27 -4.43 21.70
C THR A 88 10.89 -5.89 21.95
N VAL A 89 10.61 -6.27 23.19
CA VAL A 89 10.17 -7.62 23.55
C VAL A 89 8.77 -7.90 22.99
N LYS A 90 7.83 -6.99 23.20
CA LYS A 90 6.47 -7.14 22.67
C LYS A 90 6.44 -7.06 21.14
N ALA A 91 7.27 -6.18 20.55
CA ALA A 91 7.44 -6.14 19.11
C ALA A 91 7.95 -7.48 18.56
N ALA A 92 8.93 -8.11 19.22
CA ALA A 92 9.45 -9.42 18.80
C ALA A 92 8.39 -10.52 18.91
N HIS A 93 7.58 -10.53 19.97
CA HIS A 93 6.48 -11.49 20.11
C HIS A 93 5.43 -11.35 19.00
N LEU A 94 5.06 -10.12 18.66
CA LEU A 94 4.13 -9.88 17.54
C LEU A 94 4.74 -10.33 16.20
N LEU A 95 6.06 -10.23 16.02
CA LEU A 95 6.73 -10.79 14.84
C LEU A 95 6.71 -12.34 14.85
N ASP A 96 6.80 -12.98 16.02
CA ASP A 96 6.63 -14.44 16.15
C ASP A 96 5.23 -14.87 15.66
N GLU A 97 4.19 -14.14 16.06
CA GLU A 97 2.81 -14.40 15.62
C GLU A 97 2.64 -14.23 14.10
N VAL A 98 3.24 -13.18 13.52
CA VAL A 98 3.20 -12.95 12.06
C VAL A 98 3.96 -14.05 11.31
N GLU A 99 5.10 -14.50 11.81
CA GLU A 99 5.85 -15.60 11.18
C GLU A 99 5.10 -16.93 11.26
N ALA A 100 4.43 -17.23 12.37
CA ALA A 100 3.57 -18.41 12.46
C ALA A 100 2.41 -18.36 11.45
N GLU A 101 1.80 -17.18 11.24
CA GLU A 101 0.78 -17.01 10.20
C GLU A 101 1.35 -17.17 8.79
N ILE A 102 2.56 -16.67 8.52
CA ILE A 102 3.25 -16.88 7.24
C ILE A 102 3.44 -18.37 6.98
N GLU A 103 3.93 -19.12 7.97
CA GLU A 103 4.15 -20.58 7.86
C GLU A 103 2.83 -21.31 7.54
N ASN A 104 1.73 -20.92 8.18
CA ASN A 104 0.40 -21.50 7.90
C ASN A 104 -0.11 -21.23 6.47
N ARG A 105 0.43 -20.24 5.75
CA ARG A 105 0.02 -19.87 4.39
C ARG A 105 0.90 -20.46 3.28
N VAL A 106 2.05 -21.02 3.64
CA VAL A 106 2.87 -21.81 2.72
C VAL A 106 2.20 -23.18 2.58
N PRO A 107 1.86 -23.63 1.35
CA PRO A 107 1.31 -24.97 1.17
C PRO A 107 2.26 -26.03 1.71
N THR A 108 1.73 -26.99 2.45
CA THR A 108 2.47 -28.18 2.93
C THR A 108 2.58 -29.23 1.85
N ASP A 109 3.56 -30.12 1.97
CA ASP A 109 3.71 -31.31 1.10
C ASP A 109 2.39 -32.09 0.97
N GLU A 110 1.64 -32.26 2.06
CA GLU A 110 0.34 -32.93 2.05
C GLU A 110 -0.73 -32.16 1.25
N GLN A 111 -0.75 -30.83 1.37
CA GLN A 111 -1.67 -29.98 0.60
C GLN A 111 -1.31 -29.98 -0.89
N VAL A 112 -0.03 -29.94 -1.23
CA VAL A 112 0.44 -30.01 -2.63
C VAL A 112 0.18 -31.39 -3.23
N ALA A 113 0.33 -32.46 -2.46
CA ALA A 113 -0.07 -33.80 -2.90
C ALA A 113 -1.58 -33.90 -3.17
N ALA A 114 -2.41 -33.18 -2.40
CA ALA A 114 -3.86 -33.12 -2.58
C ALA A 114 -4.29 -32.20 -3.73
N ASP A 115 -3.59 -31.08 -3.94
CA ASP A 115 -3.82 -30.12 -5.02
C ASP A 115 -2.48 -29.70 -5.67
N PRO A 116 -2.08 -30.34 -6.78
CA PRO A 116 -0.85 -30.03 -7.48
C PRO A 116 -0.75 -28.59 -8.01
N LEU A 117 -1.86 -27.84 -8.08
CA LEU A 117 -1.83 -26.42 -8.46
C LEU A 117 -1.15 -25.55 -7.38
N LEU A 118 -1.02 -26.05 -6.15
CA LEU A 118 -0.32 -25.37 -5.07
C LEU A 118 1.21 -25.52 -5.14
N ALA A 119 1.73 -26.44 -5.96
CA ALA A 119 3.17 -26.69 -6.11
C ALA A 119 3.93 -25.42 -6.55
N ASP A 120 3.39 -24.71 -7.55
CA ASP A 120 3.99 -23.46 -8.04
C ASP A 120 4.05 -22.40 -6.93
N LYS A 121 3.05 -22.37 -6.03
CA LYS A 121 3.00 -21.42 -4.91
C LYS A 121 4.00 -21.79 -3.81
N GLU A 122 4.06 -23.07 -3.45
CA GLU A 122 5.02 -23.57 -2.47
C GLU A 122 6.45 -23.33 -2.94
N GLU A 123 6.83 -23.81 -4.13
CA GLU A 123 8.18 -23.69 -4.68
C GLU A 123 8.61 -22.22 -4.74
N TRP A 124 7.71 -21.33 -5.18
CA TRP A 124 7.99 -19.91 -5.31
C TRP A 124 8.23 -19.22 -3.95
N LEU A 125 7.41 -19.55 -2.92
CA LEU A 125 7.57 -18.98 -1.58
C LEU A 125 8.80 -19.54 -0.87
N VAL A 126 9.00 -20.86 -0.88
CA VAL A 126 10.14 -21.52 -0.23
C VAL A 126 11.45 -21.04 -0.84
N SER A 127 11.56 -21.04 -2.18
CA SER A 127 12.75 -20.55 -2.88
C SER A 127 13.07 -19.10 -2.54
N TYR A 128 12.04 -18.25 -2.38
CA TYR A 128 12.26 -16.86 -1.97
C TYR A 128 12.71 -16.74 -0.51
N PHE A 129 12.14 -17.54 0.40
CA PHE A 129 12.48 -17.51 1.81
C PHE A 129 13.92 -17.96 2.07
N GLU A 130 14.43 -18.93 1.31
CA GLU A 130 15.83 -19.36 1.37
C GLU A 130 16.83 -18.26 0.96
N LEU A 131 16.39 -17.29 0.14
CA LEU A 131 17.23 -16.15 -0.22
C LEU A 131 17.31 -15.09 0.89
N LEU A 132 16.36 -15.08 1.83
CA LEU A 132 16.32 -14.08 2.90
C LEU A 132 17.46 -14.33 3.90
N PRO A 133 18.07 -13.26 4.45
CA PRO A 133 19.20 -13.40 5.35
C PRO A 133 18.79 -14.05 6.68
N GLU A 134 19.57 -15.05 7.12
CA GLU A 134 19.47 -15.57 8.47
C GLU A 134 20.01 -14.55 9.49
N LEU A 135 19.16 -14.17 10.44
CA LEU A 135 19.52 -13.17 11.44
C LEU A 135 20.18 -13.83 12.65
N GLN A 136 21.46 -13.56 12.85
CA GLN A 136 22.17 -14.04 14.01
C GLN A 136 21.91 -13.11 15.21
N SER A 137 21.33 -13.68 16.27
CA SER A 137 21.40 -13.06 17.61
C SER A 137 22.77 -13.43 18.21
N GLY A 138 23.56 -12.44 18.62
CA GLY A 138 24.93 -12.69 19.03
C GLY A 138 25.54 -11.56 19.85
N LYS A 139 26.68 -11.86 20.50
CA LYS A 139 27.43 -10.88 21.29
C LYS A 139 27.78 -9.66 20.43
N GLY A 140 27.26 -8.49 20.82
CA GLY A 140 27.55 -7.20 20.17
C GLY A 140 26.43 -6.66 19.28
N VAL A 141 25.40 -7.45 18.96
CA VAL A 141 24.20 -6.93 18.29
C VAL A 141 23.26 -6.36 19.34
N LYS A 142 22.88 -5.09 19.20
CA LYS A 142 21.89 -4.47 20.09
C LYS A 142 20.51 -5.08 19.83
N ALA A 143 19.71 -5.24 20.88
CA ALA A 143 18.39 -5.87 20.79
C ALA A 143 17.45 -5.12 19.82
N ASP A 144 17.48 -3.79 19.83
CA ASP A 144 16.73 -2.96 18.90
C ASP A 144 17.13 -3.21 17.43
N THR A 145 18.43 -3.34 17.16
CA THR A 145 18.97 -3.61 15.83
C THR A 145 18.56 -4.99 15.34
N TYR A 146 18.64 -6.01 16.22
CA TYR A 146 18.17 -7.35 15.89
C TYR A 146 16.67 -7.37 15.55
N VAL A 147 15.84 -6.76 16.40
CA VAL A 147 14.38 -6.72 16.17
C VAL A 147 14.04 -5.93 14.90
N PHE A 148 14.73 -4.83 14.63
CA PHE A 148 14.50 -4.05 13.41
C PHE A 148 14.90 -4.79 12.13
N ASN A 149 16.05 -5.49 12.14
CA ASN A 149 16.44 -6.35 11.02
C ASN A 149 15.46 -7.50 10.82
N ARG A 150 14.96 -8.09 11.92
CA ARG A 150 13.90 -9.11 11.87
C ARG A 150 12.64 -8.56 11.25
N PHE A 151 12.25 -7.35 11.61
CA PHE A 151 11.13 -6.66 11.00
C PHE A 151 11.28 -6.57 9.47
N ALA A 152 12.45 -6.16 8.98
CA ALA A 152 12.72 -6.04 7.53
C ALA A 152 12.58 -7.39 6.79
N VAL A 153 13.05 -8.48 7.40
CA VAL A 153 12.91 -9.84 6.85
C VAL A 153 11.45 -10.29 6.86
N VAL A 154 10.75 -10.13 7.98
CA VAL A 154 9.33 -10.50 8.11
C VAL A 154 8.46 -9.72 7.12
N MET A 155 8.73 -8.43 6.89
CA MET A 155 8.04 -7.66 5.85
C MET A 155 8.19 -8.26 4.45
N ARG A 156 9.37 -8.81 4.09
CA ARG A 156 9.56 -9.50 2.81
C ARG A 156 8.77 -10.79 2.73
N LYS A 157 8.63 -11.51 3.84
CA LYS A 157 7.82 -12.73 3.88
C LYS A 157 6.33 -12.41 3.74
N VAL A 158 5.85 -11.42 4.50
CA VAL A 158 4.46 -10.96 4.43
C VAL A 158 4.12 -10.53 3.01
N ASP A 159 4.95 -9.69 2.38
CA ASP A 159 4.60 -9.17 1.07
C ASP A 159 4.68 -10.21 -0.06
N SER A 160 5.54 -11.23 0.04
CA SER A 160 5.55 -12.34 -0.92
C SER A 160 4.32 -13.23 -0.76
N VAL A 161 3.90 -13.52 0.48
CA VAL A 161 2.66 -14.28 0.74
C VAL A 161 1.45 -13.55 0.18
N LEU A 162 1.31 -12.25 0.47
CA LEU A 162 0.22 -11.43 -0.07
C LEU A 162 0.29 -11.36 -1.61
N LEU A 163 1.47 -11.18 -2.19
CA LEU A 163 1.62 -11.22 -3.65
C LEU A 163 1.17 -12.56 -4.26
N ALA A 164 1.46 -13.68 -3.60
CA ALA A 164 1.00 -14.99 -4.07
C ALA A 164 -0.53 -15.15 -4.06
N GLU A 165 -1.22 -14.43 -3.17
CA GLU A 165 -2.69 -14.43 -3.12
C GLU A 165 -3.31 -13.51 -4.19
N ILE A 166 -2.58 -12.45 -4.57
CA ILE A 166 -3.06 -11.41 -5.48
C ILE A 166 -2.78 -11.76 -6.95
N LEU A 167 -1.63 -12.37 -7.22
CA LEU A 167 -1.17 -12.64 -8.58
C LEU A 167 -2.05 -13.71 -9.24
N PRO A 168 -2.57 -13.47 -10.47
CA PRO A 168 -3.35 -14.48 -11.19
C PRO A 168 -2.48 -15.69 -11.60
N THR A 169 -1.17 -15.48 -11.72
CA THR A 169 -0.16 -16.51 -11.92
C THR A 169 1.17 -16.02 -11.36
N LEU A 170 1.93 -16.93 -10.74
CA LEU A 170 3.29 -16.67 -10.27
C LEU A 170 4.33 -16.76 -11.39
N LYS A 171 3.96 -17.41 -12.50
CA LYS A 171 4.86 -17.65 -13.61
C LYS A 171 5.27 -16.34 -14.27
N GLY A 172 6.58 -16.10 -14.33
CA GLY A 172 7.17 -14.91 -14.95
C GLY A 172 7.22 -13.68 -14.04
N TYR A 173 6.88 -13.80 -12.76
CA TYR A 173 7.12 -12.73 -11.77
C TYR A 173 8.38 -13.03 -10.95
N ASP A 174 9.36 -12.13 -11.01
CA ASP A 174 10.58 -12.20 -10.21
C ASP A 174 10.38 -11.43 -8.88
N LEU A 175 10.39 -12.15 -7.75
CA LEU A 175 10.25 -11.58 -6.41
C LEU A 175 11.44 -10.74 -5.95
N VAL A 176 12.64 -11.01 -6.48
CA VAL A 176 13.85 -10.25 -6.17
C VAL A 176 13.82 -8.92 -6.93
N ALA A 177 13.50 -8.97 -8.22
CA ALA A 177 13.37 -7.78 -9.06
C ALA A 177 12.06 -7.02 -8.84
N ARG A 178 11.06 -7.65 -8.22
CA ARG A 178 9.68 -7.16 -8.03
C ARG A 178 9.04 -6.73 -9.34
N LYS A 179 9.16 -7.59 -10.36
CA LYS A 179 8.77 -7.25 -11.72
C LYS A 179 8.35 -8.50 -12.50
N SER A 180 7.35 -8.36 -13.36
CA SER A 180 7.04 -9.37 -14.36
C SER A 180 7.84 -9.20 -15.65
N GLU A 181 8.10 -10.33 -16.31
CA GLU A 181 8.67 -10.38 -17.66
C GLU A 181 7.81 -11.27 -18.57
N PRO A 182 7.66 -10.94 -19.87
CA PRO A 182 8.30 -9.82 -20.57
C PRO A 182 7.57 -8.48 -20.45
N GLU A 183 6.27 -8.49 -20.11
CA GLU A 183 5.44 -7.29 -20.01
C GLU A 183 5.32 -6.81 -18.56
N PRO A 184 5.32 -5.49 -18.30
CA PRO A 184 5.12 -4.95 -16.96
C PRO A 184 3.74 -5.29 -16.40
N SER A 185 3.70 -5.73 -15.15
CA SER A 185 2.46 -6.05 -14.43
C SER A 185 1.99 -4.85 -13.62
N VAL A 186 0.70 -4.83 -13.34
CA VAL A 186 0.09 -3.86 -12.41
C VAL A 186 0.62 -4.02 -10.98
N PHE A 187 1.22 -5.17 -10.67
CA PHE A 187 1.81 -5.51 -9.37
C PHE A 187 3.34 -5.27 -9.32
N ASP A 188 3.94 -4.74 -10.38
CA ASP A 188 5.37 -4.40 -10.39
C ASP A 188 5.68 -3.33 -9.32
N GLY A 189 6.75 -3.57 -8.56
CA GLY A 189 7.19 -2.70 -7.46
C GLY A 189 6.30 -2.72 -6.21
N MET A 190 5.28 -3.58 -6.18
CA MET A 190 4.44 -3.81 -5.00
C MET A 190 5.24 -4.52 -3.92
N MET A 191 5.47 -3.82 -2.82
CA MET A 191 6.22 -4.31 -1.67
C MET A 191 5.92 -3.43 -0.45
N LEU A 192 5.85 -4.02 0.73
CA LEU A 192 5.74 -3.23 1.95
C LEU A 192 6.99 -2.38 2.14
N ARG A 193 6.88 -1.20 2.74
CA ARG A 193 7.98 -0.25 2.88
C ARG A 193 7.99 0.36 4.28
N PHE A 194 9.17 0.61 4.80
CA PHE A 194 9.28 1.36 6.05
C PHE A 194 8.76 2.79 5.84
N PRO A 195 8.01 3.35 6.80
CA PRO A 195 7.56 4.73 6.71
C PRO A 195 8.74 5.69 6.61
N CYS A 196 8.65 6.67 5.71
CA CYS A 196 9.70 7.63 5.41
C CYS A 196 10.13 8.40 6.65
N ARG A 197 9.18 8.67 7.56
CA ARG A 197 9.41 9.33 8.85
C ARG A 197 10.48 8.63 9.70
N LEU A 198 10.68 7.32 9.52
CA LEU A 198 11.74 6.59 10.20
C LEU A 198 13.14 7.01 9.75
N ALA A 199 13.31 7.55 8.53
CA ALA A 199 14.60 8.05 8.08
C ALA A 199 15.10 9.24 8.92
N ALA A 200 14.22 9.99 9.59
CA ALA A 200 14.61 11.08 10.48
C ALA A 200 15.06 10.62 11.89
N SER A 201 14.62 9.44 12.33
CA SER A 201 14.77 8.98 13.73
C SER A 201 15.57 7.68 13.87
N HIS A 202 15.54 6.83 12.85
CA HIS A 202 16.08 5.47 12.84
C HIS A 202 16.94 5.20 11.60
N ARG A 203 17.57 6.25 11.05
CA ARG A 203 18.42 6.15 9.85
C ARG A 203 19.44 5.01 9.93
N GLY A 204 20.16 4.90 11.05
CA GLY A 204 21.18 3.85 11.22
C GLY A 204 20.61 2.44 11.19
N LEU A 205 19.39 2.23 11.69
CA LEU A 205 18.71 0.94 11.63
C LEU A 205 18.26 0.62 10.20
N LEU A 206 17.76 1.62 9.46
CA LEU A 206 17.41 1.46 8.05
C LEU A 206 18.64 1.15 7.18
N GLU A 207 19.77 1.83 7.43
CA GLU A 207 21.03 1.55 6.73
C GLU A 207 21.51 0.10 6.99
N GLU A 208 21.48 -0.36 8.26
CA GLU A 208 21.89 -1.72 8.59
C GLU A 208 20.90 -2.77 8.06
N ALA A 209 19.60 -2.49 8.07
CA ALA A 209 18.60 -3.36 7.45
C ALA A 209 18.82 -3.44 5.94
N ALA A 210 19.08 -2.33 5.24
CA ALA A 210 19.38 -2.33 3.81
C ALA A 210 20.62 -3.14 3.47
N LYS A 211 21.67 -2.97 4.27
CA LYS A 211 22.90 -3.76 4.14
C LYS A 211 22.64 -5.25 4.37
N THR A 212 21.86 -5.60 5.39
CA THR A 212 21.51 -7.00 5.72
C THR A 212 20.70 -7.64 4.59
N MET A 213 19.73 -6.93 4.04
CA MET A 213 18.87 -7.42 2.96
C MET A 213 19.55 -7.47 1.59
N GLY A 214 20.62 -6.69 1.38
CA GLY A 214 21.35 -6.63 0.11
C GLY A 214 20.42 -6.32 -1.07
N LYS A 215 20.42 -7.20 -2.09
CA LYS A 215 19.58 -7.04 -3.29
C LYS A 215 18.08 -7.22 -3.02
N LEU A 216 17.70 -7.86 -1.91
CA LEU A 216 16.31 -8.06 -1.51
C LEU A 216 15.74 -6.83 -0.78
N GLY A 217 16.59 -5.86 -0.45
CA GLY A 217 16.22 -4.60 0.20
C GLY A 217 16.02 -3.43 -0.77
N THR A 218 15.78 -3.69 -2.06
CA THR A 218 15.64 -2.63 -3.08
C THR A 218 14.40 -1.78 -2.76
N VAL A 219 14.65 -0.53 -2.36
CA VAL A 219 13.65 0.45 -1.88
C VAL A 219 13.03 0.10 -0.52
N GLN A 220 13.78 0.38 0.55
CA GLN A 220 13.36 0.09 1.91
C GLN A 220 12.26 1.00 2.48
N THR A 221 12.12 2.21 1.95
CA THR A 221 11.20 3.21 2.52
C THR A 221 10.14 3.65 1.52
N ASP A 222 9.02 4.16 2.03
CA ASP A 222 7.99 4.84 1.23
C ASP A 222 8.30 6.33 1.06
N CYS A 223 9.56 6.75 1.23
CA CYS A 223 9.94 8.10 0.89
C CYS A 223 9.72 8.33 -0.61
N PRO A 224 9.16 9.49 -1.00
CA PRO A 224 9.02 9.84 -2.40
C PRO A 224 10.36 10.32 -2.99
N ALA A 225 11.37 9.46 -2.95
CA ALA A 225 12.68 9.73 -3.50
C ALA A 225 12.68 9.52 -5.03
N PRO A 226 13.44 10.33 -5.79
CA PRO A 226 13.65 10.08 -7.21
C PRO A 226 14.24 8.70 -7.48
N LYS A 227 13.93 8.15 -8.67
CA LYS A 227 14.45 6.84 -9.08
C LYS A 227 15.98 6.82 -9.06
N GLY A 228 16.56 5.76 -8.48
CA GLY A 228 18.00 5.59 -8.29
C GLY A 228 18.56 6.27 -7.03
N ARG A 229 17.74 6.98 -6.25
CA ARG A 229 18.12 7.64 -5.00
C ARG A 229 17.42 7.06 -3.77
N GLU A 230 16.71 5.96 -3.93
CA GLU A 230 15.95 5.30 -2.87
C GLU A 230 16.81 4.68 -1.76
N ALA A 231 18.12 4.53 -2.01
CA ALA A 231 19.10 4.07 -1.02
C ALA A 231 20.00 5.21 -0.49
N ASP A 232 19.75 6.47 -0.89
CA ASP A 232 20.45 7.63 -0.34
C ASP A 232 19.83 8.05 0.98
N PHE A 233 20.21 7.37 2.07
CA PHE A 233 19.65 7.61 3.40
C PHE A 233 19.85 9.03 3.92
N ALA A 234 20.84 9.78 3.42
CA ALA A 234 20.98 11.20 3.74
C ALA A 234 19.92 12.05 3.04
N LEU A 235 19.57 11.74 1.78
CA LEU A 235 18.42 12.34 1.12
C LEU A 235 17.11 11.96 1.82
N LEU A 236 16.92 10.68 2.13
CA LEU A 236 15.70 10.20 2.79
C LEU A 236 15.49 10.89 4.14
N GLU A 237 16.56 11.05 4.92
CA GLU A 237 16.52 11.78 6.20
C GLU A 237 16.12 13.26 6.00
N ARG A 238 16.64 13.94 4.96
CA ARG A 238 16.25 15.31 4.65
C ARG A 238 14.77 15.41 4.25
N ILE A 239 14.31 14.51 3.36
CA ILE A 239 12.89 14.41 2.99
C ILE A 239 12.05 14.21 4.25
N ALA A 240 12.48 13.35 5.18
CA ALA A 240 11.72 13.05 6.38
C ALA A 240 11.68 14.19 7.40
N ARG A 241 12.73 15.01 7.46
CA ARG A 241 12.81 16.17 8.37
C ARG A 241 12.11 17.41 7.81
N ASP A 242 12.27 17.68 6.52
CA ASP A 242 11.66 18.82 5.83
C ASP A 242 11.23 18.43 4.41
N PRO A 243 10.09 17.75 4.27
CA PRO A 243 9.60 17.28 2.97
C PRO A 243 9.24 18.45 2.05
N ALA A 244 8.79 19.58 2.60
CA ALA A 244 8.32 20.70 1.81
C ALA A 244 9.46 21.43 1.10
N SER A 245 10.62 21.62 1.75
CA SER A 245 11.78 22.17 1.06
C SER A 245 12.43 21.14 0.14
N THR A 246 12.67 19.93 0.65
CA THR A 246 13.46 18.92 -0.07
C THR A 246 12.78 18.43 -1.35
N LEU A 247 11.46 18.26 -1.35
CA LEU A 247 10.73 17.71 -2.51
C LEU A 247 10.44 18.77 -3.60
N MET A 248 10.61 20.06 -3.30
CA MET A 248 10.52 21.11 -4.32
C MET A 248 11.73 21.11 -5.25
N ASP A 249 12.87 20.66 -4.74
CA ASP A 249 14.14 20.67 -5.46
C ASP A 249 14.33 19.42 -6.33
N SER A 250 13.50 18.39 -6.13
CA SER A 250 13.52 17.12 -6.86
C SER A 250 12.29 16.99 -7.75
N GLY A 251 12.36 17.58 -8.94
CA GLY A 251 11.39 17.34 -10.00
C GLY A 251 11.70 16.05 -10.73
N ASP A 252 11.03 14.96 -10.38
CA ASP A 252 10.54 13.99 -11.36
C ASP A 252 9.59 12.97 -10.71
N GLY A 253 8.46 12.72 -11.36
CA GLY A 253 7.47 11.74 -10.95
C GLY A 253 6.53 11.40 -12.10
N GLY A 254 6.82 10.31 -12.80
CA GLY A 254 5.98 9.81 -13.89
C GLY A 254 6.01 8.30 -14.02
N GLY A 255 4.87 7.67 -13.76
CA GLY A 255 4.56 6.28 -14.13
C GLY A 255 3.04 6.10 -14.18
N ALA A 256 2.53 5.44 -15.22
CA ALA A 256 1.11 5.18 -15.42
C ALA A 256 0.53 4.27 -14.32
N SER A 257 -0.79 4.37 -14.06
CA SER A 257 -1.48 3.62 -13.00
C SER A 257 -2.63 2.77 -13.53
N PRO A 258 -2.61 1.45 -13.27
CA PRO A 258 -3.77 0.56 -13.29
C PRO A 258 -4.41 0.45 -11.88
N ARG A 259 -5.46 -0.38 -11.75
CA ARG A 259 -6.31 -0.59 -10.54
C ARG A 259 -5.55 -0.36 -9.22
N ASP A 260 -5.76 0.80 -8.63
CA ASP A 260 -5.20 1.15 -7.32
C ASP A 260 -6.35 1.35 -6.33
N LEU A 261 -6.15 0.97 -5.08
CA LEU A 261 -7.02 1.32 -3.93
C LEU A 261 -6.89 2.81 -3.59
N ARG A 262 -7.02 3.68 -4.60
CA ARG A 262 -6.89 5.13 -4.48
C ARG A 262 -8.05 5.69 -3.68
N THR A 263 -7.72 6.49 -2.68
CA THR A 263 -8.72 7.26 -1.94
C THR A 263 -9.14 8.51 -2.72
N THR A 264 -10.26 9.11 -2.28
CA THR A 264 -10.66 10.46 -2.72
C THR A 264 -9.51 11.47 -2.53
N LEU A 265 -8.79 11.40 -1.39
CA LEU A 265 -7.68 12.30 -1.11
C LEU A 265 -6.50 12.11 -2.09
N MET A 266 -6.17 10.87 -2.47
CA MET A 266 -5.16 10.60 -3.50
C MET A 266 -5.57 11.13 -4.87
N THR A 267 -6.86 11.01 -5.20
CA THR A 267 -7.40 11.49 -6.47
C THR A 267 -7.31 13.02 -6.58
N VAL A 268 -7.70 13.75 -5.52
CA VAL A 268 -7.57 15.21 -5.50
C VAL A 268 -6.11 15.65 -5.39
N ALA A 269 -5.24 14.89 -4.71
CA ALA A 269 -3.81 15.19 -4.70
C ALA A 269 -3.19 15.06 -6.11
N ALA A 270 -3.60 14.06 -6.90
CA ALA A 270 -3.08 13.82 -8.24
C ALA A 270 -3.49 14.88 -9.28
N LYS A 271 -4.69 15.46 -9.16
CA LYS A 271 -5.31 16.27 -10.24
C LYS A 271 -6.00 17.55 -9.79
N GLY A 272 -6.22 17.72 -8.49
CA GLY A 272 -6.96 18.84 -7.91
C GLY A 272 -6.06 20.01 -7.51
N THR A 273 -6.68 20.96 -6.81
CA THR A 273 -6.03 22.16 -6.26
C THR A 273 -5.70 22.00 -4.77
N LEU A 274 -4.94 22.94 -4.19
CA LEU A 274 -4.72 23.01 -2.74
C LEU A 274 -6.05 23.08 -1.96
N ALA A 275 -7.06 23.75 -2.51
CA ALA A 275 -8.37 23.86 -1.89
C ALA A 275 -9.09 22.50 -1.83
N ASP A 276 -8.98 21.68 -2.88
CA ASP A 276 -9.57 20.34 -2.92
C ASP A 276 -8.91 19.40 -1.92
N VAL A 277 -7.58 19.45 -1.81
CA VAL A 277 -6.80 18.71 -0.80
C VAL A 277 -7.25 19.12 0.61
N SER A 278 -7.34 20.42 0.87
CA SER A 278 -7.78 20.94 2.18
C SER A 278 -9.21 20.51 2.52
N LYS A 279 -10.11 20.53 1.54
CA LYS A 279 -11.51 20.09 1.69
C LYS A 279 -11.61 18.60 2.00
N ALA A 280 -10.84 17.76 1.31
CA ALA A 280 -10.83 16.32 1.57
C ALA A 280 -10.33 15.99 2.99
N LEU A 281 -9.28 16.68 3.46
CA LEU A 281 -8.77 16.53 4.83
C LEU A 281 -9.79 17.01 5.87
N ALA A 282 -10.47 18.14 5.63
CA ALA A 282 -11.52 18.64 6.52
C ALA A 282 -12.72 17.67 6.63
N ALA A 283 -12.95 16.84 5.61
CA ALA A 283 -13.94 15.77 5.63
C ALA A 283 -13.46 14.50 6.35
N GLY A 284 -12.27 14.49 6.94
CA GLY A 284 -11.72 13.37 7.70
C GLY A 284 -10.89 12.38 6.89
N ALA A 285 -10.53 12.70 5.64
CA ALA A 285 -9.66 11.82 4.87
C ALA A 285 -8.29 11.67 5.55
N ASP A 286 -7.79 10.44 5.65
CA ASP A 286 -6.48 10.15 6.24
C ASP A 286 -5.35 10.36 5.22
N PRO A 287 -4.43 11.33 5.43
CA PRO A 287 -3.29 11.55 4.55
C PRO A 287 -2.26 10.41 4.55
N GLN A 288 -2.22 9.61 5.62
CA GLN A 288 -1.31 8.47 5.76
C GLN A 288 -1.87 7.18 5.15
N ARG A 289 -3.13 7.20 4.70
CA ARG A 289 -3.73 6.07 3.97
C ARG A 289 -2.89 5.80 2.73
N ALA A 290 -2.41 4.57 2.62
CA ALA A 290 -1.62 4.10 1.50
C ALA A 290 -2.49 3.26 0.55
N ASP A 291 -2.16 3.29 -0.74
CA ASP A 291 -2.70 2.35 -1.73
C ASP A 291 -1.99 0.98 -1.64
N ALA A 292 -2.36 0.05 -2.51
CA ALA A 292 -1.73 -1.27 -2.58
C ALA A 292 -0.26 -1.24 -3.06
N ARG A 293 0.29 -0.10 -3.49
CA ARG A 293 1.72 0.09 -3.80
C ARG A 293 2.46 0.82 -2.68
N GLY A 294 1.78 1.09 -1.58
CA GLY A 294 2.29 1.86 -0.46
C GLY A 294 2.39 3.36 -0.72
N ARG A 295 1.77 3.87 -1.79
CA ARG A 295 1.74 5.30 -2.10
C ARG A 295 0.63 5.99 -1.32
N THR A 296 1.00 7.05 -0.64
CA THR A 296 0.09 7.98 0.04
C THR A 296 -0.37 9.11 -0.89
N ALA A 297 -1.29 9.97 -0.43
CA ALA A 297 -1.69 11.16 -1.18
C ALA A 297 -0.51 12.09 -1.53
N LEU A 298 0.53 12.14 -0.69
CA LEU A 298 1.75 12.92 -0.97
C LEU A 298 2.45 12.45 -2.26
N HIS A 299 2.54 11.14 -2.49
CA HIS A 299 3.16 10.60 -3.70
C HIS A 299 2.45 11.07 -4.98
N TYR A 300 1.13 11.12 -4.93
CA TYR A 300 0.31 11.59 -6.06
C TYR A 300 0.40 13.11 -6.27
N LEU A 301 0.53 13.89 -5.20
CA LEU A 301 0.73 15.34 -5.28
C LEU A 301 1.98 15.70 -6.07
N LEU A 302 3.06 14.92 -5.96
CA LEU A 302 4.33 15.25 -6.61
C LEU A 302 4.24 15.20 -8.14
N GLY A 303 3.41 14.30 -8.68
CA GLY A 303 3.10 14.22 -10.11
C GLY A 303 2.06 15.25 -10.59
N ASN A 304 1.46 16.04 -9.70
CA ASN A 304 0.44 17.02 -10.05
C ASN A 304 1.06 18.35 -10.51
N GLY A 305 1.16 18.53 -11.83
CA GLY A 305 1.68 19.77 -12.43
C GLY A 305 0.84 21.03 -12.17
N ALA A 306 -0.42 20.91 -11.73
CA ALA A 306 -1.29 22.06 -11.49
C ALA A 306 -1.02 22.77 -10.15
N VAL A 307 -0.49 22.05 -9.16
CA VAL A 307 -0.12 22.63 -7.86
C VAL A 307 1.35 23.02 -7.88
N THR A 308 1.65 24.32 -7.82
CA THR A 308 3.02 24.86 -7.97
C THR A 308 3.41 25.79 -6.83
N GLY A 309 4.71 26.06 -6.70
CA GLY A 309 5.27 27.06 -5.79
C GLY A 309 4.77 26.93 -4.35
N GLY A 310 4.31 28.06 -3.78
CA GLY A 310 3.87 28.13 -2.39
C GLY A 310 2.68 27.23 -2.06
N ASP A 311 1.78 26.96 -3.01
CA ASP A 311 0.63 26.09 -2.78
C ASP A 311 1.04 24.61 -2.72
N ARG A 312 2.03 24.21 -3.51
CA ARG A 312 2.63 22.87 -3.38
C ARG A 312 3.27 22.70 -2.01
N ALA A 313 3.92 23.73 -1.49
CA ALA A 313 4.61 23.65 -0.19
C ALA A 313 3.61 23.49 0.95
N LYS A 314 2.48 24.19 0.88
CA LYS A 314 1.36 24.03 1.82
C LYS A 314 0.74 22.64 1.71
N ALA A 315 0.50 22.16 0.49
CA ALA A 315 -0.10 20.83 0.28
C ALA A 315 0.81 19.71 0.82
N ILE A 316 2.13 19.79 0.62
CA ILE A 316 3.08 18.82 1.19
C ILE A 316 2.97 18.79 2.73
N LYS A 317 2.93 19.96 3.38
CA LYS A 317 2.80 20.05 4.85
C LYS A 317 1.49 19.47 5.38
N LEU A 318 0.41 19.53 4.60
CA LEU A 318 -0.89 18.98 4.97
C LEU A 318 -0.93 17.44 4.85
N LEU A 319 -0.16 16.88 3.91
CA LEU A 319 -0.22 15.46 3.58
C LEU A 319 0.87 14.62 4.24
N TYR A 320 1.95 15.23 4.74
CA TYR A 320 3.05 14.50 5.36
C TYR A 320 2.83 14.27 6.83
#